data_AF-A0A7R9F942-F1
#
_entry.id   AF-A0A7R9F942-F1
#
_cell.length_a   1.000
_cell.length_b   1.000
_cell.length_c   1.000
_cell.angle_alpha   90.00
_cell.angle_beta   90.00
_cell.angle_gamma   90.00
#
_symmetry.space_group_name_H-M   'P 1'
#
loop_
_entity.id
_entity.type
_entity.pdbx_description
1 polymer ?
#
loop_
_entity_poly.entity_id
_entity_poly.type
_entity_poly.pdbx_seq_one_letter_code
_entity_poly.pdbx_strand_id
1 'polypeptide(L)'
;MHPPAIGVTLNNYERGQSTADRLHMAAAGSSLQSQAPVCPGQICLGSVMAIPGRGTIEPRPLEQVLSQARTLLEQYYVTLKQGSDSFNDRFKQVELEVSTTGTYILTKSELLFGAKQAWRNSARCIGRIQSAITVFPPRTSSRSDFRVWNPQLLSYAGYKNADGSIIGDPINVEFTEVCTKLGWQGEGTQWDILPLVLSSATEGPKYYELPTELVLQVHLTHPSYDWFEKLGIRWYGLPAVSGMLFDCGGVEFPAAPFNGWYMSTEIGCRDLCDPQRYNMLEVRSHPHIQPITNTETVAVGMGMDTSTSVNLWKDKALVEKQGVTIVDHHTASSNFMKHMENEQRLRGGCPADWVWIVPPMSGSITPVFHQEMAMYHLKPSFDYQESAWKSHPWKEHAQSGKISVKCKKFHFKQIARAVCLTIRFYRAALLRRIKATVLYATETGKSETYAKRLTEIFNHSFNATVYCMDEFDIEQLPHESLLLIVASTFGNGDAPENGEV
;
A
#
# COMPACT_ATOMS: atom_id res chain seq x y z
N MET A 1 45.35 -18.53 -2.50
CA MET A 1 44.39 -18.18 -3.56
C MET A 1 43.05 -17.90 -2.90
N HIS A 2 42.61 -16.64 -2.85
CA HIS A 2 41.25 -16.32 -2.42
C HIS A 2 40.27 -16.91 -3.45
N PRO A 3 39.14 -17.52 -3.05
CA PRO A 3 38.12 -17.91 -4.02
C PRO A 3 37.66 -16.64 -4.75
N PRO A 4 37.42 -16.70 -6.08
CA PRO A 4 36.99 -15.54 -6.84
C PRO A 4 35.67 -15.03 -6.25
N ALA A 5 35.56 -13.72 -6.09
CA ALA A 5 34.39 -13.07 -5.49
C ALA A 5 33.13 -13.41 -6.32
N ILE A 6 32.31 -14.33 -5.81
CA ILE A 6 31.05 -14.79 -6.43
C ILE A 6 30.00 -13.70 -6.25
N GLY A 7 30.05 -12.65 -7.07
CA GLY A 7 29.07 -11.57 -7.10
C GLY A 7 28.80 -11.12 -8.53
N VAL A 8 27.57 -10.70 -8.81
CA VAL A 8 27.19 -10.12 -10.10
C VAL A 8 27.56 -8.64 -10.08
N THR A 9 28.46 -8.23 -10.97
CA THR A 9 28.84 -6.82 -11.09
C THR A 9 27.71 -6.03 -11.75
N LEU A 10 27.30 -4.93 -11.11
CA LEU A 10 26.29 -3.99 -11.57
C LEU A 10 26.90 -2.60 -11.69
N ASN A 11 26.73 -1.97 -12.84
CA ASN A 11 27.32 -0.68 -13.16
C ASN A 11 26.29 0.45 -13.08
N ASN A 12 26.76 1.63 -12.69
CA ASN A 12 26.07 2.89 -12.84
C ASN A 12 26.77 3.71 -13.94
N TYR A 13 26.10 3.92 -15.06
CA TYR A 13 26.68 4.56 -16.24
C TYR A 13 26.76 6.08 -16.12
N GLU A 14 25.96 6.70 -15.27
CA GLU A 14 26.01 8.15 -15.01
C GLU A 14 27.23 8.52 -14.16
N ARG A 15 27.53 7.70 -13.13
CA ARG A 15 28.61 7.96 -12.16
C ARG A 15 29.90 7.20 -12.43
N GLY A 16 29.89 6.25 -13.36
CA GLY A 16 31.04 5.35 -13.61
C GLY A 16 31.39 4.45 -12.42
N GLN A 17 30.39 4.11 -11.58
CA GLN A 17 30.57 3.30 -10.38
C GLN A 17 30.16 1.84 -10.65
N SER A 18 30.87 0.89 -10.03
CA SER A 18 30.52 -0.53 -10.08
C SER A 18 30.32 -1.08 -8.67
N THR A 19 29.29 -1.89 -8.50
CA THR A 19 28.99 -2.63 -7.26
C THR A 19 28.87 -4.12 -7.57
N ALA A 20 29.03 -4.98 -6.56
CA ALA A 20 28.92 -6.43 -6.76
C ALA A 20 27.78 -6.98 -5.89
N ASP A 21 26.68 -7.39 -6.52
CA ASP A 21 25.55 -8.03 -5.83
C ASP A 21 25.94 -9.47 -5.45
N ARG A 22 25.87 -9.78 -4.16
CA ARG A 22 26.08 -11.11 -3.57
C ARG A 22 24.81 -11.65 -2.93
N LEU A 23 23.79 -10.81 -2.74
CA LEU A 23 22.54 -11.17 -2.08
C LEU A 23 21.69 -12.11 -2.95
N HIS A 24 21.82 -12.06 -4.27
CA HIS A 24 21.13 -12.99 -5.18
C HIS A 24 21.40 -14.47 -4.84
N MET A 25 22.55 -14.80 -4.23
CA MET A 25 22.84 -16.16 -3.78
C MET A 25 21.88 -16.65 -2.68
N ALA A 26 21.36 -15.75 -1.84
CA ALA A 26 20.34 -16.09 -0.84
C ALA A 26 19.00 -16.49 -1.49
N ALA A 27 18.71 -15.99 -2.69
CA ALA A 27 17.57 -16.44 -3.49
C ALA A 27 17.81 -17.83 -4.11
N ALA A 28 19.06 -18.14 -4.48
CA ALA A 28 19.44 -19.44 -5.06
C ALA A 28 19.60 -20.57 -4.01
N GLY A 29 19.96 -20.21 -2.77
CA GLY A 29 20.23 -21.15 -1.68
C GLY A 29 19.00 -21.67 -0.93
N SER A 30 17.80 -21.15 -1.18
CA SER A 30 16.58 -21.77 -0.69
C SER A 30 16.38 -23.08 -1.45
N SER A 31 16.64 -24.22 -0.80
CA SER A 31 16.64 -25.59 -1.32
C SER A 31 15.30 -26.11 -1.86
N LEU A 32 14.39 -25.24 -2.25
CA LEU A 32 13.11 -25.57 -2.86
C LEU A 32 13.08 -25.06 -4.30
N GLN A 33 13.36 -25.98 -5.21
CA GLN A 33 13.21 -25.95 -6.68
C GLN A 33 11.80 -25.56 -7.19
N SER A 34 10.93 -24.99 -6.35
CA SER A 34 9.54 -24.65 -6.69
C SER A 34 9.35 -23.27 -7.33
N GLN A 35 10.39 -22.43 -7.37
CA GLN A 35 10.35 -21.16 -8.11
C GLN A 35 11.41 -21.23 -9.19
N ALA A 36 11.04 -21.76 -10.36
CA ALA A 36 11.87 -21.63 -11.55
C ALA A 36 12.28 -20.16 -11.71
N PRO A 37 13.54 -19.87 -12.09
CA PRO A 37 13.93 -18.51 -12.40
C PRO A 37 12.95 -17.95 -13.44
N VAL A 38 12.56 -16.68 -13.26
CA VAL A 38 11.62 -15.99 -14.15
C VAL A 38 12.00 -16.16 -15.61
N CYS A 39 13.31 -16.20 -15.86
CA CYS A 39 13.91 -16.38 -17.18
C CYS A 39 14.57 -17.77 -17.24
N PRO A 40 14.13 -18.72 -18.08
CA PRO A 40 14.94 -19.90 -18.37
C PRO A 40 16.23 -19.46 -19.09
N GLY A 41 17.31 -20.25 -19.00
CA GLY A 41 18.66 -19.81 -19.42
C GLY A 41 18.83 -19.32 -20.87
N GLN A 42 17.83 -19.49 -21.74
CA GLN A 42 17.81 -19.02 -23.12
C GLN A 42 16.80 -17.89 -23.40
N ILE A 43 15.89 -17.57 -22.47
CA ILE A 43 14.79 -16.62 -22.69
C ILE A 43 14.67 -15.68 -21.50
N CYS A 44 14.67 -14.37 -21.77
CA CYS A 44 14.34 -13.36 -20.76
C CYS A 44 12.82 -13.09 -20.74
N LEU A 45 12.17 -13.33 -19.60
CA LEU A 45 10.77 -12.97 -19.35
C LEU A 45 10.63 -11.73 -18.45
N GLY A 46 11.68 -10.90 -18.34
CA GLY A 46 11.72 -9.74 -17.44
C GLY A 46 10.65 -8.67 -17.72
N SER A 47 10.10 -8.62 -18.93
CA SER A 47 9.02 -7.70 -19.30
C SER A 47 7.60 -8.24 -19.03
N VAL A 48 7.46 -9.46 -18.52
CA VAL A 48 6.16 -10.07 -18.23
C VAL A 48 5.59 -9.49 -16.94
N MET A 49 4.40 -8.88 -17.03
CA MET A 49 3.76 -8.15 -15.91
C MET A 49 3.36 -9.07 -14.76
N ALA A 50 2.74 -10.22 -15.05
CA ALA A 50 2.32 -11.22 -14.06
C ALA A 50 2.92 -12.58 -14.44
N ILE A 51 3.79 -13.12 -13.59
CA ILE A 51 4.37 -14.43 -13.81
C ILE A 51 3.36 -15.48 -13.30
N PRO A 52 2.85 -16.38 -14.17
CA PRO A 52 1.86 -17.39 -13.78
C PRO A 52 2.41 -18.34 -12.71
N GLY A 53 1.53 -18.83 -11.82
CA GLY A 53 1.83 -19.96 -10.92
C GLY A 53 2.27 -19.61 -9.49
N ARG A 54 2.33 -18.33 -9.10
CA ARG A 54 2.45 -17.93 -7.69
C ARG A 54 1.05 -17.77 -7.09
N GLY A 55 0.78 -18.46 -5.98
CA GLY A 55 -0.51 -18.38 -5.27
C GLY A 55 -1.46 -19.56 -5.51
N THR A 56 -0.94 -20.80 -5.61
CA THR A 56 -1.79 -22.00 -5.55
C THR A 56 -2.64 -21.96 -4.27
N ILE A 57 -3.90 -22.39 -4.35
CA ILE A 57 -4.81 -22.43 -3.18
C ILE A 57 -4.43 -23.56 -2.22
N GLU A 58 -3.64 -24.54 -2.71
CA GLU A 58 -3.27 -25.72 -1.94
C GLU A 58 -2.32 -25.42 -0.77
N PRO A 59 -2.53 -26.05 0.40
CA PRO A 59 -1.62 -25.96 1.53
C PRO A 59 -0.20 -26.42 1.17
N ARG A 60 0.78 -25.71 1.72
CA ARG A 60 2.20 -25.97 1.51
C ARG A 60 2.64 -27.27 2.19
N PRO A 61 3.52 -28.10 1.56
CA PRO A 61 4.10 -29.27 2.22
C PRO A 61 4.85 -28.92 3.50
N LEU A 62 4.78 -29.80 4.51
CA LEU A 62 5.35 -29.56 5.84
C LEU A 62 6.86 -29.23 5.80
N GLU A 63 7.62 -29.97 4.99
CA GLU A 63 9.05 -29.74 4.81
C GLU A 63 9.34 -28.32 4.29
N GLN A 64 8.52 -27.83 3.37
CA GLN A 64 8.65 -26.49 2.82
C GLN A 64 8.27 -25.42 3.85
N VAL A 65 7.26 -25.67 4.68
CA VAL A 65 6.91 -24.78 5.81
C VAL A 65 8.07 -24.70 6.79
N LEU A 66 8.62 -25.83 7.22
CA LEU A 66 9.74 -25.90 8.18
C LEU A 66 11.01 -25.23 7.65
N SER A 67 11.35 -25.48 6.39
CA SER A 67 12.51 -24.87 5.73
C SER A 67 12.41 -23.34 5.74
N GLN A 68 11.25 -22.79 5.36
CA GLN A 68 11.07 -21.35 5.32
C GLN A 68 10.91 -20.71 6.71
N ALA A 69 10.28 -21.41 7.65
CA ALA A 69 10.20 -20.99 9.04
C ALA A 69 11.59 -20.86 9.65
N ARG A 70 12.48 -21.84 9.39
CA ARG A 70 13.88 -21.82 9.79
C ARG A 70 14.58 -20.57 9.25
N THR A 71 14.52 -20.36 7.93
CA THR A 71 15.16 -19.20 7.30
C THR A 71 14.67 -17.87 7.89
N LEU A 72 13.36 -17.71 8.11
CA LEU A 72 12.81 -16.50 8.72
C LEU A 72 13.32 -16.30 10.16
N LEU A 73 13.26 -17.36 10.98
CA LEU A 73 13.64 -17.27 12.39
C LEU A 73 15.14 -17.05 12.56
N GLU A 74 15.98 -17.68 11.75
CA GLU A 74 17.44 -17.41 11.72
C GLU A 74 17.70 -15.94 11.40
N GLN A 75 17.05 -15.38 10.37
CA GLN A 75 17.16 -13.94 10.06
C GLN A 75 16.67 -13.05 11.20
N TYR A 76 15.56 -13.41 11.84
CA TYR A 76 14.96 -12.64 12.93
C TYR A 76 15.87 -12.61 14.17
N TYR A 77 16.32 -13.77 14.66
CA TYR A 77 17.14 -13.87 15.87
C TYR A 77 18.55 -13.31 15.67
N VAL A 78 19.14 -13.45 14.47
CA VAL A 78 20.39 -12.77 14.10
C VAL A 78 20.23 -11.25 14.14
N THR A 79 19.12 -10.72 13.63
CA THR A 79 18.84 -9.27 13.64
C THR A 79 18.72 -8.74 15.07
N LEU A 80 18.11 -9.51 15.98
CA LEU A 80 18.00 -9.15 17.40
C LEU A 80 19.32 -9.31 18.17
N LYS A 81 20.37 -9.87 17.56
CA LYS A 81 21.64 -10.24 18.21
C LYS A 81 21.41 -11.16 19.42
N GLN A 82 20.39 -12.01 19.35
CA GLN A 82 20.10 -13.00 20.37
C GLN A 82 20.87 -14.30 20.11
N GLY A 83 21.17 -15.04 21.17
CA GLY A 83 21.97 -16.27 21.09
C GLY A 83 21.24 -17.43 20.39
N SER A 84 22.00 -18.45 19.98
CA SER A 84 21.49 -19.65 19.30
C SER A 84 20.42 -20.40 20.08
N ASP A 85 20.45 -20.32 21.41
CA ASP A 85 19.54 -21.09 22.27
C ASP A 85 18.10 -20.62 22.15
N SER A 86 17.86 -19.30 22.12
CA SER A 86 16.51 -18.74 21.92
C SER A 86 15.91 -19.11 20.57
N PHE A 87 16.75 -19.14 19.52
CA PHE A 87 16.35 -19.64 18.21
C PHE A 87 15.99 -21.13 18.26
N ASN A 88 16.87 -21.97 18.83
CA ASN A 88 16.68 -23.41 18.90
C ASN A 88 15.41 -23.80 19.67
N ASP A 89 15.13 -23.12 20.78
CA ASP A 89 13.92 -23.35 21.58
C ASP A 89 12.65 -22.96 20.82
N ARG A 90 12.65 -21.79 20.16
CA ARG A 90 11.53 -21.38 19.32
C ARG A 90 11.34 -22.31 18.13
N PHE A 91 12.43 -22.77 17.50
CA PHE A 91 12.35 -23.65 16.34
C PHE A 91 11.78 -25.02 16.69
N LYS A 92 12.14 -25.60 17.84
CA LYS A 92 11.52 -26.84 18.34
C LYS A 92 10.01 -26.71 18.56
N GLN A 93 9.55 -25.56 19.03
CA GLN A 93 8.11 -25.29 19.16
C GLN A 93 7.43 -25.27 17.80
N VAL A 94 8.06 -24.61 16.82
CA VAL A 94 7.55 -24.58 15.43
C VAL A 94 7.51 -25.98 14.82
N GLU A 95 8.53 -26.82 15.02
CA GLU A 95 8.52 -28.21 14.56
C GLU A 95 7.35 -29.01 15.13
N LEU A 96 7.05 -28.81 16.42
CA LEU A 96 5.90 -29.45 17.07
C LEU A 96 4.56 -28.92 16.54
N GLU A 97 4.41 -27.60 16.38
CA GLU A 97 3.21 -26.98 15.82
C GLU A 97 2.94 -27.46 14.38
N VAL A 98 3.97 -27.49 13.53
CA VAL A 98 3.84 -27.91 12.12
C VAL A 98 3.51 -29.40 12.01
N SER A 99 4.15 -30.26 12.81
CA SER A 99 3.87 -31.70 12.78
C SER A 99 2.46 -32.04 13.28
N THR A 100 1.87 -31.21 14.16
CA THR A 100 0.53 -31.45 14.72
C THR A 100 -0.59 -30.77 13.94
N THR A 101 -0.36 -29.57 13.40
CA THR A 101 -1.42 -28.75 12.78
C THR A 101 -1.23 -28.52 11.28
N GLY A 102 -0.07 -28.88 10.74
CA GLY A 102 0.32 -28.60 9.36
C GLY A 102 0.91 -27.21 9.12
N THR A 103 0.91 -26.33 10.13
CA THR A 103 1.47 -24.97 10.07
C THR A 103 1.90 -24.49 11.46
N TYR A 104 2.26 -23.23 11.63
CA TYR A 104 2.60 -22.64 12.94
C TYR A 104 2.12 -21.19 13.04
N ILE A 105 2.04 -20.68 14.26
CA ILE A 105 1.63 -19.29 14.50
C ILE A 105 2.85 -18.42 14.73
N LEU A 106 3.03 -17.42 13.87
CA LEU A 106 4.01 -16.35 14.07
C LEU A 106 3.67 -15.51 15.30
N THR A 107 4.68 -15.16 16.10
CA THR A 107 4.51 -14.17 17.15
C THR A 107 4.31 -12.78 16.54
N LYS A 108 3.76 -11.83 17.31
CA LYS A 108 3.55 -10.45 16.83
C LYS A 108 4.85 -9.81 16.33
N SER A 109 5.97 -10.06 17.01
CA SER A 109 7.27 -9.50 16.65
C SER A 109 7.88 -10.17 15.40
N GLU A 110 7.72 -11.48 15.25
CA GLU A 110 8.09 -12.22 14.04
C GLU A 110 7.27 -11.72 12.84
N LEU A 111 5.96 -11.51 13.02
CA LEU A 111 5.07 -11.01 11.97
C LEU A 111 5.43 -9.58 11.54
N LEU A 112 5.70 -8.70 12.51
CA LEU A 112 6.12 -7.33 12.24
C LEU A 112 7.46 -7.29 11.50
N PHE A 113 8.42 -8.13 11.92
CA PHE A 113 9.69 -8.29 11.22
C PHE A 113 9.46 -8.77 9.79
N GLY A 114 8.65 -9.81 9.62
CA GLY A 114 8.34 -10.39 8.32
C GLY A 114 7.67 -9.42 7.35
N ALA A 115 6.71 -8.63 7.82
CA ALA A 115 6.02 -7.62 7.00
C ALA A 115 6.99 -6.53 6.52
N LYS A 116 7.87 -6.04 7.40
CA LYS A 116 8.92 -5.08 7.03
C LYS A 116 9.91 -5.67 6.03
N GLN A 117 10.30 -6.93 6.20
CA GLN A 117 11.21 -7.61 5.30
C GLN A 117 10.57 -7.88 3.93
N ALA A 118 9.29 -8.27 3.86
CA ALA A 118 8.57 -8.44 2.60
C ALA A 118 8.53 -7.13 1.81
N TRP A 119 8.23 -6.01 2.47
CA TRP A 119 8.30 -4.71 1.83
C TRP A 119 9.72 -4.35 1.40
N ARG A 120 10.73 -4.64 2.24
CA ARG A 120 12.14 -4.45 1.94
C ARG A 120 12.63 -5.25 0.73
N ASN A 121 12.01 -6.40 0.48
CA ASN A 121 12.33 -7.33 -0.61
C ASN A 121 11.52 -7.08 -1.89
N SER A 122 10.57 -6.14 -1.90
CA SER A 122 9.73 -5.87 -3.07
C SER A 122 10.52 -5.15 -4.17
N ALA A 123 10.90 -5.90 -5.21
CA ALA A 123 11.72 -5.42 -6.33
C ALA A 123 11.05 -4.33 -7.18
N ARG A 124 9.71 -4.21 -7.12
CA ARG A 124 8.91 -3.25 -7.89
C ARG A 124 8.52 -1.99 -7.11
N CYS A 125 9.01 -1.80 -5.88
CA CYS A 125 8.60 -0.71 -5.01
C CYS A 125 9.68 0.38 -4.87
N ILE A 126 9.35 1.61 -5.27
CA ILE A 126 10.27 2.76 -5.26
C ILE A 126 10.26 3.58 -3.95
N GLY A 127 9.17 3.59 -3.17
CA GLY A 127 8.98 4.48 -2.00
C GLY A 127 8.84 3.77 -0.63
N ARG A 128 9.38 4.36 0.48
CA ARG A 128 9.40 3.76 1.85
C ARG A 128 9.32 4.72 3.07
N ILE A 129 8.14 5.24 3.42
CA ILE A 129 7.80 6.24 4.46
C ILE A 129 6.39 5.86 5.02
N GLN A 130 5.87 6.48 6.08
CA GLN A 130 4.63 6.13 6.82
C GLN A 130 3.60 5.24 6.08
N SER A 131 3.66 3.94 6.37
CA SER A 131 2.87 2.88 5.70
C SER A 131 2.25 1.98 6.76
N ALA A 132 1.03 1.52 6.50
CA ALA A 132 0.35 0.55 7.35
C ALA A 132 0.08 -0.73 6.56
N ILE A 133 -0.02 -1.84 7.29
CA ILE A 133 -0.48 -3.13 6.78
C ILE A 133 -1.44 -3.72 7.80
N THR A 134 -2.55 -4.26 7.33
CA THR A 134 -3.47 -5.06 8.13
C THR A 134 -3.36 -6.51 7.68
N VAL A 135 -2.89 -7.39 8.57
CA VAL A 135 -2.73 -8.82 8.25
C VAL A 135 -3.92 -9.60 8.82
N PHE A 136 -4.74 -10.18 7.93
CA PHE A 136 -5.85 -11.06 8.32
C PHE A 136 -5.35 -12.48 8.62
N PRO A 137 -6.19 -13.40 9.13
CA PRO A 137 -5.74 -14.75 9.46
C PRO A 137 -5.11 -15.49 8.27
N PRO A 138 -4.11 -16.36 8.53
CA PRO A 138 -3.42 -17.09 7.48
C PRO A 138 -4.31 -18.18 6.87
N ARG A 139 -3.91 -18.63 5.68
CA ARG A 139 -4.46 -19.81 5.02
C ARG A 139 -4.23 -21.05 5.87
N THR A 140 -5.22 -21.93 5.90
CA THR A 140 -5.17 -23.22 6.59
C THR A 140 -5.91 -24.27 5.76
N SER A 141 -5.53 -25.55 5.86
CA SER A 141 -6.21 -26.65 5.16
C SER A 141 -7.67 -26.86 5.59
N SER A 142 -8.04 -26.39 6.79
CA SER A 142 -9.34 -26.66 7.41
C SER A 142 -10.45 -25.67 7.05
N ARG A 143 -10.12 -24.54 6.40
CA ARG A 143 -11.08 -23.44 6.18
C ARG A 143 -10.78 -22.66 4.91
N SER A 144 -11.79 -21.98 4.37
CA SER A 144 -11.59 -21.11 3.21
C SER A 144 -10.79 -19.84 3.57
N ASP A 145 -10.18 -19.22 2.56
CA ASP A 145 -9.31 -18.05 2.77
C ASP A 145 -10.10 -16.81 3.19
N PHE A 146 -9.47 -15.99 4.05
CA PHE A 146 -9.82 -14.58 4.14
C PHE A 146 -9.33 -13.86 2.89
N ARG A 147 -10.22 -13.14 2.20
CA ARG A 147 -9.87 -12.38 0.99
C ARG A 147 -10.50 -11.01 1.01
N VAL A 148 -9.69 -9.99 0.70
CA VAL A 148 -10.19 -8.73 0.15
C VAL A 148 -10.19 -8.91 -1.36
N TRP A 149 -11.36 -8.86 -1.97
CA TRP A 149 -11.47 -9.14 -3.41
C TRP A 149 -10.94 -7.96 -4.21
N ASN A 150 -11.17 -6.74 -3.74
CA ASN A 150 -10.69 -5.53 -4.39
C ASN A 150 -9.17 -5.60 -4.61
N PRO A 151 -8.67 -5.25 -5.81
CA PRO A 151 -7.23 -5.11 -6.04
C PRO A 151 -6.59 -4.01 -5.19
N GLN A 152 -7.33 -2.90 -4.97
CA GLN A 152 -6.99 -1.81 -4.07
C GLN A 152 -8.17 -1.50 -3.14
N LEU A 153 -7.92 -0.98 -1.93
CA LEU A 153 -9.01 -0.62 -1.00
C LEU A 153 -9.90 0.50 -1.54
N LEU A 154 -9.30 1.44 -2.27
CA LEU A 154 -10.00 2.52 -2.95
C LEU A 154 -9.77 2.38 -4.46
N SER A 155 -10.85 2.44 -5.22
CA SER A 155 -10.85 2.42 -6.69
C SER A 155 -12.17 2.98 -7.19
N TYR A 156 -12.13 3.65 -8.34
CA TYR A 156 -13.34 4.12 -9.00
C TYR A 156 -13.99 3.00 -9.82
N ALA A 157 -15.31 2.95 -9.84
CA ALA A 157 -16.09 1.99 -10.63
C ALA A 157 -15.95 2.27 -12.13
N GLY A 158 -16.21 1.24 -12.95
CA GLY A 158 -16.28 1.33 -14.41
C GLY A 158 -17.57 0.70 -14.92
N TYR A 159 -18.41 1.49 -15.59
CA TYR A 159 -19.72 1.06 -16.08
C TYR A 159 -19.71 0.96 -17.59
N LYS A 160 -19.93 -0.24 -18.13
CA LYS A 160 -20.07 -0.45 -19.57
C LYS A 160 -21.52 -0.25 -20.01
N ASN A 161 -21.74 0.71 -20.89
CA ASN A 161 -23.03 1.01 -21.51
C ASN A 161 -23.35 0.07 -22.66
N ALA A 162 -24.62 0.06 -23.09
CA ALA A 162 -25.11 -0.79 -24.17
C ALA A 162 -24.46 -0.47 -25.54
N ASP A 163 -24.06 0.77 -25.78
CA ASP A 163 -23.34 1.21 -26.99
C ASP A 163 -21.85 0.85 -26.95
N GLY A 164 -21.39 0.20 -25.88
CA GLY A 164 -19.99 -0.16 -25.65
C GLY A 164 -19.16 0.96 -25.04
N SER A 165 -19.71 2.16 -24.81
CA SER A 165 -19.03 3.22 -24.08
C SER A 165 -18.88 2.89 -22.59
N ILE A 166 -17.87 3.45 -21.92
CA ILE A 166 -17.57 3.19 -20.52
C ILE A 166 -17.58 4.51 -19.75
N ILE A 167 -18.27 4.54 -18.61
CA ILE A 167 -18.26 5.65 -17.63
C ILE A 167 -17.40 5.23 -16.44
N GLY A 168 -16.56 6.13 -15.93
CA GLY A 168 -15.65 5.84 -14.83
C GLY A 168 -14.36 5.19 -15.30
N ASP A 169 -13.79 4.27 -14.51
CA ASP A 169 -12.49 3.67 -14.77
C ASP A 169 -12.60 2.32 -15.52
N PRO A 170 -12.17 2.24 -16.80
CA PRO A 170 -12.30 1.02 -17.59
C PRO A 170 -11.58 -0.21 -17.01
N ILE A 171 -10.50 -0.02 -16.24
CA ILE A 171 -9.78 -1.16 -15.64
C ILE A 171 -10.64 -1.94 -14.65
N ASN A 172 -11.65 -1.28 -14.07
CA ASN A 172 -12.47 -1.84 -13.02
C ASN A 172 -13.83 -2.36 -13.51
N VAL A 173 -14.09 -2.39 -14.83
CA VAL A 173 -15.37 -2.86 -15.38
C VAL A 173 -15.73 -4.27 -14.90
N GLU A 174 -14.80 -5.23 -15.04
CA GLU A 174 -15.02 -6.62 -14.60
C GLU A 174 -15.39 -6.68 -13.11
N PHE A 175 -14.67 -5.95 -12.27
CA PHE A 175 -14.92 -5.97 -10.83
C PHE A 175 -16.18 -5.18 -10.42
N THR A 176 -16.54 -4.16 -11.18
CA THR A 176 -17.79 -3.41 -11.01
C THR A 176 -19.00 -4.29 -11.32
N GLU A 177 -18.91 -5.15 -12.35
CA GLU A 177 -19.92 -6.17 -12.66
C GLU A 177 -20.05 -7.18 -11.52
N VAL A 178 -18.93 -7.60 -10.91
CA VAL A 178 -18.95 -8.47 -9.72
C VAL A 178 -19.67 -7.79 -8.55
N CYS A 179 -19.39 -6.52 -8.27
CA CYS A 179 -20.07 -5.75 -7.22
C CYS A 179 -21.58 -5.66 -7.50
N THR A 180 -21.95 -5.36 -8.74
CA THR A 180 -23.35 -5.30 -9.19
C THR A 180 -24.06 -6.65 -9.03
N LYS A 181 -23.39 -7.77 -9.36
CA LYS A 181 -23.91 -9.13 -9.17
C LYS A 181 -24.15 -9.46 -7.69
N LEU A 182 -23.37 -8.89 -6.78
CA LEU A 182 -23.58 -9.00 -5.33
C LEU A 182 -24.69 -8.07 -4.79
N GLY A 183 -25.27 -7.24 -5.66
CA GLY A 183 -26.39 -6.35 -5.33
C GLY A 183 -25.99 -4.90 -5.06
N TRP A 184 -24.71 -4.54 -5.21
CA TRP A 184 -24.31 -3.13 -5.12
C TRP A 184 -24.85 -2.35 -6.32
N GLN A 185 -25.25 -1.10 -6.09
CA GLN A 185 -25.68 -0.17 -7.12
C GLN A 185 -24.96 1.15 -6.86
N GLY A 186 -24.07 1.53 -7.78
CA GLY A 186 -23.48 2.85 -7.76
C GLY A 186 -24.39 3.90 -8.42
N GLU A 187 -23.98 5.15 -8.34
CA GLU A 187 -24.70 6.31 -8.89
C GLU A 187 -24.54 6.42 -10.43
N GLY A 188 -23.63 5.66 -11.02
CA GLY A 188 -23.33 5.68 -12.45
C GLY A 188 -22.46 6.87 -12.86
N THR A 189 -21.62 7.40 -11.97
CA THR A 189 -20.78 8.57 -12.25
C THR A 189 -19.34 8.20 -12.58
N GLN A 190 -18.58 9.18 -13.10
CA GLN A 190 -17.14 9.05 -13.39
C GLN A 190 -16.30 8.72 -12.14
N TRP A 191 -16.82 8.95 -10.94
CA TRP A 191 -16.03 8.97 -9.70
C TRP A 191 -16.69 8.19 -8.56
N ASP A 192 -17.49 7.18 -8.88
CA ASP A 192 -18.12 6.34 -7.87
C ASP A 192 -17.06 5.44 -7.21
N ILE A 193 -16.94 5.52 -5.89
CA ILE A 193 -16.04 4.66 -5.12
C ILE A 193 -16.65 3.27 -5.01
N LEU A 194 -15.91 2.26 -5.46
CA LEU A 194 -16.31 0.86 -5.33
C LEU A 194 -16.44 0.45 -3.85
N PRO A 195 -17.40 -0.43 -3.51
CA PRO A 195 -17.51 -0.98 -2.17
C PRO A 195 -16.36 -1.97 -1.91
N LEU A 196 -16.06 -2.23 -0.64
CA LEU A 196 -15.19 -3.33 -0.27
C LEU A 196 -15.94 -4.66 -0.38
N VAL A 197 -15.44 -5.60 -1.17
CA VAL A 197 -15.94 -6.97 -1.24
C VAL A 197 -15.02 -7.88 -0.43
N LEU A 198 -15.55 -8.42 0.67
CA LEU A 198 -14.81 -9.21 1.65
C LEU A 198 -15.42 -10.61 1.77
N SER A 199 -14.57 -11.64 1.82
CA SER A 199 -14.96 -13.00 2.18
C SER A 199 -14.14 -13.52 3.35
N SER A 200 -14.73 -14.40 4.13
CA SER A 200 -14.09 -15.04 5.29
C SER A 200 -14.18 -16.55 5.18
N ALA A 201 -13.50 -17.24 6.10
CA ALA A 201 -13.50 -18.69 6.20
C ALA A 201 -14.89 -19.35 6.21
N THR A 202 -15.89 -18.66 6.78
CA THR A 202 -17.24 -19.21 7.00
C THR A 202 -18.32 -18.52 6.18
N GLU A 203 -18.01 -17.38 5.57
CA GLU A 203 -18.97 -16.57 4.83
C GLU A 203 -18.45 -16.23 3.44
N GLY A 204 -19.29 -16.44 2.43
CA GLY A 204 -19.03 -16.00 1.07
C GLY A 204 -18.91 -14.48 0.94
N PRO A 205 -18.60 -13.97 -0.27
CA PRO A 205 -18.37 -12.55 -0.50
C PRO A 205 -19.58 -11.70 -0.08
N LYS A 206 -19.31 -10.61 0.63
CA LYS A 206 -20.25 -9.54 0.94
C LYS A 206 -19.61 -8.21 0.61
N TYR A 207 -20.39 -7.29 0.06
CA TYR A 207 -19.94 -5.93 -0.18
C TYR A 207 -20.25 -5.03 1.03
N TYR A 208 -19.40 -4.03 1.26
CA TYR A 208 -19.52 -3.03 2.30
C TYR A 208 -19.17 -1.67 1.70
N GLU A 209 -20.10 -0.73 1.76
CA GLU A 209 -19.83 0.64 1.34
C GLU A 209 -18.89 1.33 2.34
N LEU A 210 -17.96 2.11 1.79
CA LEU A 210 -17.05 2.90 2.58
C LEU A 210 -17.76 4.20 3.01
N PRO A 211 -17.71 4.56 4.29
CA PRO A 211 -18.18 5.87 4.74
C PRO A 211 -17.41 6.98 4.01
N THR A 212 -18.13 7.95 3.43
CA THR A 212 -17.55 8.98 2.56
C THR A 212 -16.57 9.86 3.30
N GLU A 213 -16.75 10.06 4.61
CA GLU A 213 -15.86 10.79 5.50
C GLU A 213 -14.47 10.14 5.67
N LEU A 214 -14.35 8.84 5.37
CA LEU A 214 -13.07 8.13 5.40
C LEU A 214 -12.33 8.18 4.06
N VAL A 215 -12.98 8.66 2.99
CA VAL A 215 -12.42 8.70 1.64
C VAL A 215 -11.96 10.11 1.31
N LEU A 216 -10.69 10.40 1.61
CA LEU A 216 -10.06 11.63 1.15
C LEU A 216 -9.95 11.63 -0.37
N GLN A 217 -10.56 12.61 -1.01
CA GLN A 217 -10.42 12.89 -2.44
C GLN A 217 -9.82 14.27 -2.65
N VAL A 218 -8.84 14.35 -3.54
CA VAL A 218 -8.21 15.59 -3.97
C VAL A 218 -8.81 15.99 -5.31
N HIS A 219 -9.36 17.20 -5.40
CA HIS A 219 -9.74 17.80 -6.68
C HIS A 219 -8.48 18.38 -7.33
N LEU A 220 -8.23 18.03 -8.59
CA LEU A 220 -7.02 18.44 -9.27
C LEU A 220 -7.25 19.81 -9.93
N THR A 221 -6.39 20.76 -9.58
CA THR A 221 -6.31 22.08 -10.19
C THR A 221 -4.93 22.25 -10.86
N HIS A 222 -4.79 23.24 -11.74
CA HIS A 222 -3.51 23.57 -12.35
C HIS A 222 -3.08 24.98 -11.96
N PRO A 223 -1.80 25.21 -11.57
CA PRO A 223 -1.35 26.53 -11.11
C PRO A 223 -1.40 27.63 -12.18
N SER A 224 -1.33 27.25 -13.47
CA SER A 224 -1.31 28.19 -14.60
C SER A 224 -2.53 28.11 -15.52
N TYR A 225 -3.42 27.13 -15.32
CA TYR A 225 -4.53 26.85 -16.25
C TYR A 225 -5.86 26.73 -15.47
N ASP A 226 -6.57 27.84 -15.34
CA ASP A 226 -7.86 27.89 -14.62
C ASP A 226 -8.93 26.96 -15.23
N TRP A 227 -8.83 26.67 -16.53
CA TRP A 227 -9.74 25.74 -17.20
C TRP A 227 -9.56 24.30 -16.72
N PHE A 228 -8.42 23.95 -16.14
CA PHE A 228 -8.14 22.57 -15.71
C PHE A 228 -9.08 22.12 -14.59
N GLU A 229 -9.44 23.01 -13.67
CA GLU A 229 -10.42 22.71 -12.61
C GLU A 229 -11.78 22.32 -13.18
N LYS A 230 -12.17 22.92 -14.33
CA LYS A 230 -13.44 22.62 -15.02
C LYS A 230 -13.49 21.21 -15.59
N LEU A 231 -12.35 20.50 -15.68
CA LEU A 231 -12.31 19.09 -16.03
C LEU A 231 -12.94 18.20 -14.94
N GLY A 232 -13.12 18.72 -13.72
CA GLY A 232 -13.74 17.99 -12.62
C GLY A 232 -12.96 16.74 -12.20
N ILE A 233 -11.65 16.72 -12.47
CA ILE A 233 -10.79 15.58 -12.13
C ILE A 233 -10.60 15.52 -10.63
N ARG A 234 -10.77 14.33 -10.07
CA ARG A 234 -10.47 14.05 -8.68
C ARG A 234 -9.81 12.69 -8.54
N TRP A 235 -9.02 12.53 -7.48
CA TRP A 235 -8.39 11.26 -7.17
C TRP A 235 -8.38 11.01 -5.68
N TYR A 236 -8.47 9.75 -5.27
CA TYR A 236 -8.37 9.39 -3.86
C TYR A 236 -6.94 9.53 -3.35
N GLY A 237 -6.75 9.98 -2.11
CA GLY A 237 -5.43 10.32 -1.56
C GLY A 237 -4.59 9.12 -1.07
N LEU A 238 -5.18 7.93 -0.99
CA LEU A 238 -4.56 6.76 -0.37
C LEU A 238 -4.39 5.58 -1.35
N PRO A 239 -3.16 5.29 -1.83
CA PRO A 239 -2.89 4.08 -2.59
C PRO A 239 -2.71 2.89 -1.64
N ALA A 240 -3.71 2.02 -1.58
CA ALA A 240 -3.71 0.85 -0.71
C ALA A 240 -3.94 -0.43 -1.51
N VAL A 241 -2.88 -1.21 -1.73
CA VAL A 241 -2.95 -2.50 -2.42
C VAL A 241 -3.57 -3.53 -1.49
N SER A 242 -4.57 -4.26 -1.97
CA SER A 242 -5.31 -5.27 -1.19
C SER A 242 -5.41 -6.64 -1.86
N GLY A 243 -5.07 -6.74 -3.15
CA GLY A 243 -5.15 -7.98 -3.91
C GLY A 243 -3.96 -8.94 -3.77
N MET A 244 -2.89 -8.58 -3.05
CA MET A 244 -1.67 -9.40 -2.93
C MET A 244 -1.72 -10.39 -1.74
N LEU A 245 -0.97 -11.48 -1.87
CA LEU A 245 -0.72 -12.46 -0.82
C LEU A 245 0.59 -12.14 -0.10
N PHE A 246 0.56 -12.11 1.22
CA PHE A 246 1.77 -11.95 2.04
C PHE A 246 2.28 -13.32 2.48
N ASP A 247 3.49 -13.68 2.05
CA ASP A 247 4.15 -14.94 2.43
C ASP A 247 5.29 -14.65 3.41
N CYS A 248 5.19 -15.25 4.60
CA CYS A 248 6.13 -15.03 5.68
C CYS A 248 6.47 -16.34 6.39
N GLY A 249 7.70 -16.82 6.18
CA GLY A 249 8.24 -17.98 6.90
C GLY A 249 7.49 -19.28 6.63
N GLY A 250 6.93 -19.47 5.43
CA GLY A 250 6.11 -20.65 5.15
C GLY A 250 4.62 -20.46 5.42
N VAL A 251 4.22 -19.37 6.07
CA VAL A 251 2.83 -19.02 6.38
C VAL A 251 2.30 -18.03 5.34
N GLU A 252 1.17 -18.38 4.73
CA GLU A 252 0.52 -17.58 3.69
C GLU A 252 -0.65 -16.77 4.25
N PHE A 253 -0.68 -15.47 3.96
CA PHE A 253 -1.73 -14.53 4.36
C PHE A 253 -2.41 -13.96 3.10
N PRO A 254 -3.51 -14.58 2.63
CA PRO A 254 -4.18 -14.18 1.38
C PRO A 254 -4.89 -12.83 1.43
N ALA A 255 -5.10 -12.27 2.63
CA ALA A 255 -5.61 -10.92 2.84
C ALA A 255 -4.65 -10.15 3.74
N ALA A 256 -3.86 -9.27 3.12
CA ALA A 256 -2.91 -8.44 3.84
C ALA A 256 -2.83 -7.03 3.22
N PRO A 257 -3.93 -6.24 3.20
CA PRO A 257 -3.91 -4.92 2.57
C PRO A 257 -2.88 -4.00 3.23
N PHE A 258 -2.12 -3.30 2.39
CA PHE A 258 -1.10 -2.33 2.80
C PHE A 258 -1.14 -1.08 1.94
N ASN A 259 -0.70 0.04 2.50
CA ASN A 259 -0.66 1.32 1.80
C ASN A 259 0.71 1.98 1.90
N GLY A 260 0.98 2.87 0.96
CA GLY A 260 2.02 3.90 1.06
C GLY A 260 1.41 5.27 0.77
N TRP A 261 2.15 6.08 0.02
CA TRP A 261 1.66 7.30 -0.64
C TRP A 261 2.00 7.21 -2.12
N TYR A 262 1.31 8.00 -2.93
CA TYR A 262 1.50 7.99 -4.36
C TYR A 262 2.83 8.61 -4.77
N MET A 263 3.35 8.15 -5.91
CA MET A 263 4.23 8.91 -6.80
C MET A 263 3.39 9.61 -7.87
N SER A 264 3.68 10.87 -8.19
CA SER A 264 2.84 11.69 -9.09
C SER A 264 2.49 11.02 -10.42
N THR A 265 3.43 10.27 -10.99
CA THR A 265 3.30 9.62 -12.29
C THR A 265 2.36 8.41 -12.29
N GLU A 266 2.02 7.85 -11.13
CA GLU A 266 0.98 6.84 -11.00
C GLU A 266 -0.38 7.42 -11.43
N ILE A 267 -0.73 8.59 -10.88
CA ILE A 267 -1.99 9.27 -11.22
C ILE A 267 -1.87 9.97 -12.57
N GLY A 268 -0.88 10.86 -12.69
CA GLY A 268 -0.76 11.77 -13.84
C GLY A 268 -0.51 11.05 -15.16
N CYS A 269 0.29 9.99 -15.16
CA CYS A 269 0.62 9.23 -16.37
C CYS A 269 -0.26 8.00 -16.53
N ARG A 270 -0.35 7.14 -15.49
CA ARG A 270 -1.01 5.84 -15.66
C ARG A 270 -2.51 5.95 -15.53
N ASP A 271 -3.00 6.46 -14.41
CA ASP A 271 -4.45 6.51 -14.17
C ASP A 271 -5.16 7.44 -15.14
N LEU A 272 -4.62 8.63 -15.36
CA LEU A 272 -5.31 9.62 -16.16
C LEU A 272 -4.99 9.54 -17.65
N CYS A 273 -3.85 9.01 -18.07
CA CYS A 273 -3.38 9.13 -19.47
C CYS A 273 -3.20 7.80 -20.21
N ASP A 274 -3.21 6.65 -19.54
CA ASP A 274 -3.22 5.36 -20.25
C ASP A 274 -4.50 5.24 -21.10
N PRO A 275 -4.40 4.78 -22.36
CA PRO A 275 -5.56 4.65 -23.26
C PRO A 275 -6.66 3.73 -22.74
N GLN A 276 -6.29 2.72 -21.95
CA GLN A 276 -7.19 1.76 -21.31
C GLN A 276 -7.67 2.20 -19.91
N ARG A 277 -7.44 3.46 -19.54
CA ARG A 277 -7.87 4.09 -18.28
C ARG A 277 -8.76 5.31 -18.61
N TYR A 278 -8.54 6.46 -17.98
CA TYR A 278 -9.32 7.66 -18.27
C TYR A 278 -8.95 8.34 -19.59
N ASN A 279 -7.81 7.99 -20.20
CA ASN A 279 -7.37 8.46 -21.53
C ASN A 279 -7.50 9.98 -21.77
N MET A 280 -7.06 10.79 -20.80
CA MET A 280 -7.26 12.25 -20.80
C MET A 280 -6.32 13.04 -21.73
N LEU A 281 -5.41 12.37 -22.45
CA LEU A 281 -4.52 13.04 -23.41
C LEU A 281 -5.23 13.34 -24.74
N GLU A 282 -5.90 12.35 -25.32
CA GLU A 282 -6.26 12.38 -26.74
C GLU A 282 -7.71 12.82 -26.99
N VAL A 283 -7.89 13.76 -27.93
CA VAL A 283 -9.19 14.29 -28.40
C VAL A 283 -10.05 13.22 -29.07
N ARG A 284 -9.41 12.22 -29.66
CA ARG A 284 -10.12 11.11 -30.28
C ARG A 284 -10.64 10.24 -29.16
N SER A 285 -11.94 10.38 -28.90
CA SER A 285 -12.74 9.44 -28.14
C SER A 285 -12.24 8.04 -28.49
N HIS A 286 -11.63 7.34 -27.53
CA HIS A 286 -11.57 5.90 -27.66
C HIS A 286 -13.03 5.48 -27.96
N PRO A 287 -13.33 4.67 -28.97
CA PRO A 287 -14.71 4.41 -29.41
C PRO A 287 -15.64 3.86 -28.32
N HIS A 288 -15.10 3.60 -27.13
CA HIS A 288 -15.70 2.89 -26.02
C HIS A 288 -15.46 3.58 -24.66
N ILE A 289 -14.91 4.79 -24.55
CA ILE A 289 -14.71 5.47 -23.25
C ILE A 289 -15.39 6.84 -23.31
N GLN A 290 -16.32 7.10 -22.40
CA GLN A 290 -16.98 8.39 -22.30
C GLN A 290 -16.02 9.41 -21.66
N PRO A 291 -15.81 10.57 -22.28
CA PRO A 291 -14.93 11.57 -21.73
C PRO A 291 -15.49 12.10 -20.39
N ILE A 292 -14.58 12.47 -19.47
CA ILE A 292 -14.95 13.03 -18.17
C ILE A 292 -15.76 14.33 -18.34
N THR A 293 -15.46 15.09 -19.40
CA THR A 293 -16.21 16.28 -19.80
C THR A 293 -16.73 16.15 -21.23
N ASN A 294 -17.83 16.86 -21.53
CA ASN A 294 -18.44 16.86 -22.85
C ASN A 294 -17.64 17.64 -23.91
N THR A 295 -16.49 18.24 -23.57
CA THR A 295 -15.89 19.27 -24.43
C THR A 295 -14.37 19.34 -24.48
N GLU A 296 -13.60 18.92 -23.46
CA GLU A 296 -12.18 19.32 -23.38
C GLU A 296 -11.28 18.22 -22.79
N THR A 297 -10.28 17.77 -23.57
CA THR A 297 -9.11 17.02 -23.06
C THR A 297 -7.99 17.98 -22.70
N VAL A 298 -6.93 17.50 -22.04
CA VAL A 298 -5.79 18.36 -21.65
C VAL A 298 -5.18 19.03 -22.89
N ALA A 299 -5.02 18.30 -24.00
CA ALA A 299 -4.45 18.85 -25.22
C ALA A 299 -5.33 19.95 -25.87
N VAL A 300 -6.66 19.82 -25.80
CA VAL A 300 -7.61 20.84 -26.29
C VAL A 300 -7.54 22.09 -25.42
N GLY A 301 -7.57 21.94 -24.10
CA GLY A 301 -7.49 23.07 -23.16
C GLY A 301 -6.18 23.85 -23.31
N MET A 302 -5.11 23.17 -23.74
CA MET A 302 -3.82 23.80 -24.06
C MET A 302 -3.74 24.39 -25.48
N GLY A 303 -4.77 24.26 -26.32
CA GLY A 303 -4.77 24.76 -27.70
C GLY A 303 -3.75 24.05 -28.60
N MET A 304 -3.43 22.78 -28.33
CA MET A 304 -2.45 22.03 -29.10
C MET A 304 -3.05 21.43 -30.38
N ASP A 305 -2.25 21.40 -31.45
CA ASP A 305 -2.57 20.62 -32.63
C ASP A 305 -2.34 19.12 -32.37
N THR A 306 -3.41 18.35 -32.23
CA THR A 306 -3.30 16.90 -31.98
C THR A 306 -3.28 16.07 -33.26
N SER A 307 -3.23 16.69 -34.45
CA SER A 307 -3.28 15.98 -35.74
C SER A 307 -1.96 15.29 -36.10
N THR A 308 -0.84 15.72 -35.50
CA THR A 308 0.50 15.23 -35.81
C THR A 308 1.32 15.00 -34.54
N SER A 309 2.01 13.87 -34.45
CA SER A 309 2.90 13.59 -33.30
C SER A 309 4.21 14.38 -33.34
N VAL A 310 4.55 15.02 -34.46
CA VAL A 310 5.84 15.71 -34.67
C VAL A 310 6.00 16.92 -33.74
N ASN A 311 4.91 17.54 -33.32
CA ASN A 311 4.94 18.70 -32.42
C ASN A 311 5.04 18.35 -30.93
N LEU A 312 5.11 17.04 -30.62
CA LEU A 312 5.25 16.48 -29.27
C LEU A 312 4.11 16.91 -28.32
N TRP A 313 2.89 17.04 -28.83
CA TRP A 313 1.75 17.46 -28.01
C TRP A 313 1.45 16.50 -26.85
N LYS A 314 1.65 15.17 -27.03
CA LYS A 314 1.45 14.17 -25.97
C LYS A 314 2.43 14.39 -24.81
N ASP A 315 3.70 14.61 -25.12
CA ASP A 315 4.75 14.87 -24.14
C ASP A 315 4.48 16.15 -23.35
N LYS A 316 4.13 17.24 -24.05
CA LYS A 316 3.82 18.53 -23.42
C LYS A 316 2.60 18.44 -22.51
N ALA A 317 1.50 17.83 -22.97
CA ALA A 317 0.29 17.66 -22.16
C ALA A 317 0.52 16.77 -20.92
N LEU A 318 1.43 15.80 -21.00
CA LEU A 318 1.77 14.92 -19.88
C LEU A 318 2.56 15.65 -18.78
N VAL A 319 3.46 16.56 -19.15
CA VAL A 319 4.30 17.33 -18.21
C VAL A 319 3.47 18.29 -17.35
N GLU A 320 2.50 18.99 -17.94
CA GLU A 320 1.68 19.98 -17.23
C GLU A 320 0.73 19.37 -16.19
N LYS A 321 0.68 18.04 -16.05
CA LYS A 321 -0.25 17.36 -15.12
C LYS A 321 0.31 17.14 -13.70
N GLN A 322 1.41 17.77 -13.33
CA GLN A 322 2.07 17.58 -12.03
C GLN A 322 1.78 18.75 -11.07
N GLY A 323 0.76 18.60 -10.20
CA GLY A 323 0.30 19.71 -9.33
C GLY A 323 -0.26 19.35 -7.95
N VAL A 324 -0.12 18.11 -7.46
CA VAL A 324 -0.60 17.71 -6.12
C VAL A 324 0.59 17.52 -5.17
N THR A 325 0.46 17.87 -3.89
CA THR A 325 1.47 17.57 -2.85
C THR A 325 1.62 16.06 -2.69
N ILE A 326 2.60 15.50 -3.38
CA ILE A 326 2.89 14.09 -3.61
C ILE A 326 4.41 13.99 -3.80
N VAL A 327 5.01 12.80 -3.75
CA VAL A 327 6.43 12.67 -4.12
C VAL A 327 6.54 12.63 -5.65
N ASP A 328 7.32 13.55 -6.22
CA ASP A 328 7.63 13.53 -7.64
C ASP A 328 8.62 12.39 -7.98
N HIS A 329 8.60 11.97 -9.24
CA HIS A 329 9.38 10.83 -9.71
C HIS A 329 10.90 11.08 -9.69
N HIS A 330 11.40 12.31 -9.80
CA HIS A 330 12.83 12.60 -9.68
C HIS A 330 13.31 12.45 -8.23
N THR A 331 12.54 12.97 -7.27
CA THR A 331 12.81 12.80 -5.84
C THR A 331 12.70 11.34 -5.44
N ALA A 332 11.68 10.62 -5.91
CA ALA A 332 11.50 9.19 -5.67
C ALA A 332 12.72 8.39 -6.18
N SER A 333 13.13 8.60 -7.43
CA SER A 333 14.30 7.93 -8.02
C SER A 333 15.59 8.24 -7.26
N SER A 334 15.80 9.51 -6.86
CA SER A 334 16.99 9.91 -6.09
C SER A 334 17.02 9.27 -4.70
N ASN A 335 15.87 9.17 -4.03
CA ASN A 335 15.75 8.48 -2.74
C ASN A 335 15.97 6.97 -2.88
N PHE A 336 15.48 6.37 -3.97
CA PHE A 336 15.71 4.96 -4.26
C PHE A 336 17.21 4.65 -4.47
N MET A 337 17.96 5.52 -5.16
CA MET A 337 19.41 5.33 -5.32
C MET A 337 20.14 5.30 -3.97
N LYS A 338 19.82 6.23 -3.05
CA LYS A 338 20.35 6.21 -1.68
C LYS A 338 19.96 4.94 -0.93
N HIS A 339 18.75 4.43 -1.16
CA HIS A 339 18.32 3.17 -0.58
C HIS A 339 19.15 1.99 -1.10
N MET A 340 19.31 1.88 -2.42
CA MET A 340 20.08 0.81 -3.07
C MET A 340 21.54 0.81 -2.60
N GLU A 341 22.18 1.98 -2.50
CA GLU A 341 23.54 2.13 -1.95
C GLU A 341 23.62 1.61 -0.49
N ASN A 342 22.63 1.93 0.34
CA ASN A 342 22.55 1.44 1.72
C ASN A 342 22.36 -0.08 1.79
N GLU A 343 21.51 -0.66 0.95
CA GLU A 343 21.28 -2.10 0.91
C GLU A 343 22.51 -2.87 0.45
N GLN A 344 23.20 -2.34 -0.56
CA GLN A 344 24.47 -2.87 -1.03
C GLN A 344 25.50 -2.91 0.11
N ARG A 345 25.58 -1.84 0.91
CA ARG A 345 26.47 -1.78 2.08
C ARG A 345 26.05 -2.73 3.21
N LEU A 346 24.76 -2.82 3.51
CA LEU A 346 24.24 -3.52 4.69
C LEU A 346 24.12 -5.03 4.50
N ARG A 347 23.74 -5.49 3.30
CA ARG A 347 23.47 -6.91 3.01
C ARG A 347 24.01 -7.40 1.66
N GLY A 348 24.80 -6.57 0.97
CA GLY A 348 25.50 -6.98 -0.25
C GLY A 348 24.63 -7.09 -1.50
N GLY A 349 23.44 -6.48 -1.53
CA GLY A 349 22.59 -6.46 -2.72
C GLY A 349 21.21 -5.86 -2.47
N CYS A 350 20.50 -5.56 -3.56
CA CYS A 350 19.16 -4.97 -3.55
C CYS A 350 18.34 -5.53 -4.72
N PRO A 351 17.38 -6.44 -4.50
CA PRO A 351 16.52 -6.91 -5.59
C PRO A 351 15.73 -5.74 -6.15
N ALA A 352 15.83 -5.52 -7.45
CA ALA A 352 15.15 -4.42 -8.13
C ALA A 352 14.77 -4.82 -9.56
N ASP A 353 13.54 -4.48 -9.95
CA ASP A 353 12.99 -4.72 -11.28
C ASP A 353 13.05 -3.42 -12.07
N TRP A 354 14.08 -3.26 -12.91
CA TRP A 354 14.35 -2.03 -13.65
C TRP A 354 13.12 -1.55 -14.46
N VAL A 355 12.35 -2.48 -15.02
CA VAL A 355 11.14 -2.19 -15.81
C VAL A 355 10.07 -1.46 -15.00
N TRP A 356 10.03 -1.68 -13.68
CA TRP A 356 9.08 -1.05 -12.76
C TRP A 356 9.66 0.13 -11.98
N ILE A 357 10.97 0.12 -11.72
CA ILE A 357 11.64 1.19 -10.95
C ILE A 357 11.81 2.46 -11.80
N VAL A 358 12.05 2.33 -13.10
CA VAL A 358 12.13 3.49 -13.99
C VAL A 358 10.74 4.11 -14.16
N PRO A 359 10.56 5.42 -13.88
CA PRO A 359 9.26 6.07 -14.02
C PRO A 359 8.72 6.03 -15.46
N PRO A 360 7.38 6.04 -15.65
CA PRO A 360 6.74 5.89 -16.97
C PRO A 360 6.87 7.12 -17.87
N MET A 361 7.43 8.23 -17.36
CA MET A 361 7.81 9.40 -18.13
C MET A 361 9.20 9.85 -17.67
N SER A 362 9.92 10.58 -18.53
CA SER A 362 11.19 11.19 -18.15
C SER A 362 12.25 10.17 -17.70
N GLY A 363 12.22 8.93 -18.22
CA GLY A 363 13.04 7.82 -17.73
C GLY A 363 14.54 8.14 -17.65
N SER A 364 15.17 8.49 -18.77
CA SER A 364 16.62 8.74 -18.84
C SER A 364 17.11 10.00 -18.13
N ILE A 365 16.20 10.88 -17.69
CA ILE A 365 16.52 12.04 -16.85
C ILE A 365 16.29 11.75 -15.35
N THR A 366 16.16 10.48 -14.99
CA THR A 366 16.21 9.99 -13.61
C THR A 366 17.46 9.13 -13.40
N PRO A 367 18.07 9.14 -12.20
CA PRO A 367 19.31 8.41 -11.94
C PRO A 367 19.13 6.89 -12.00
N VAL A 368 17.90 6.39 -11.79
CA VAL A 368 17.60 4.95 -11.81
C VAL A 368 17.69 4.33 -13.20
N PHE A 369 17.52 5.12 -14.26
CA PHE A 369 17.66 4.64 -15.63
C PHE A 369 19.09 4.18 -15.93
N HIS A 370 20.08 4.88 -15.37
CA HIS A 370 21.51 4.64 -15.60
C HIS A 370 22.10 3.54 -14.71
N GLN A 371 21.30 2.93 -13.85
CA GLN A 371 21.72 1.91 -12.89
C GLN A 371 21.34 0.50 -13.38
N GLU A 372 22.32 -0.37 -13.57
CA GLU A 372 22.06 -1.80 -13.75
C GLU A 372 21.48 -2.39 -12.46
N MET A 373 20.47 -3.25 -12.59
CA MET A 373 19.76 -3.84 -11.46
C MET A 373 19.65 -5.34 -11.64
N ALA A 374 19.82 -6.07 -10.54
CA ALA A 374 19.58 -7.51 -10.50
C ALA A 374 18.18 -7.79 -9.93
N MET A 375 17.37 -8.52 -10.70
CA MET A 375 16.03 -8.94 -10.31
C MET A 375 16.07 -10.38 -9.79
N TYR A 376 15.69 -10.56 -8.53
CA TYR A 376 15.57 -11.86 -7.87
C TYR A 376 14.56 -11.77 -6.73
N HIS A 377 14.04 -12.92 -6.30
CA HIS A 377 13.02 -12.99 -5.28
C HIS A 377 13.60 -13.47 -3.95
N LEU A 378 13.30 -12.75 -2.88
CA LEU A 378 13.61 -13.13 -1.51
C LEU A 378 12.32 -13.41 -0.74
N LYS A 379 12.41 -14.18 0.34
CA LYS A 379 11.34 -14.33 1.34
C LYS A 379 11.74 -13.58 2.62
N PRO A 380 10.77 -13.05 3.40
CA PRO A 380 9.34 -12.89 3.10
C PRO A 380 9.05 -12.05 1.85
N SER A 381 7.85 -12.17 1.28
CA SER A 381 7.46 -11.48 0.03
C SER A 381 5.98 -11.13 -0.01
N PHE A 382 5.64 -10.18 -0.88
CA PHE A 382 4.30 -10.00 -1.42
C PHE A 382 4.23 -10.62 -2.81
N ASP A 383 3.32 -11.56 -3.00
CA ASP A 383 3.13 -12.28 -4.26
C ASP A 383 1.74 -11.96 -4.84
N TYR A 384 1.63 -11.98 -6.17
CA TYR A 384 0.31 -11.94 -6.81
C TYR A 384 -0.45 -13.24 -6.52
N GLN A 385 -1.77 -13.15 -6.56
CA GLN A 385 -2.69 -14.27 -6.44
C GLN A 385 -3.86 -14.06 -7.42
N GLU A 386 -4.52 -15.13 -7.81
CA GLU A 386 -5.66 -15.03 -8.72
C GLU A 386 -6.82 -14.24 -8.07
N SER A 387 -7.49 -13.41 -8.86
CA SER A 387 -8.68 -12.69 -8.43
C SER A 387 -9.73 -13.64 -7.84
N ALA A 388 -10.18 -13.36 -6.62
CA ALA A 388 -11.01 -14.30 -5.85
C ALA A 388 -12.32 -14.69 -6.57
N TRP A 389 -12.90 -13.79 -7.36
CA TRP A 389 -14.14 -14.07 -8.11
C TRP A 389 -13.98 -15.05 -9.27
N LYS A 390 -12.74 -15.28 -9.77
CA LYS A 390 -12.47 -16.20 -10.88
C LYS A 390 -12.54 -17.66 -10.44
N SER A 391 -12.08 -17.96 -9.23
CA SER A 391 -12.14 -19.29 -8.62
C SER A 391 -13.33 -19.47 -7.67
N HIS A 392 -14.14 -18.43 -7.44
CA HIS A 392 -15.31 -18.53 -6.58
C HIS A 392 -16.44 -19.35 -7.24
N PRO A 393 -16.96 -20.41 -6.58
CA PRO A 393 -18.09 -21.17 -7.09
C PRO A 393 -19.38 -20.36 -6.93
N TRP A 394 -19.72 -19.58 -7.95
CA TRP A 394 -21.01 -18.89 -8.02
C TRP A 394 -22.13 -19.93 -8.02
N LYS A 395 -23.00 -19.91 -7.01
CA LYS A 395 -24.21 -20.74 -7.01
C LYS A 395 -25.06 -20.34 -8.22
N GLU A 396 -25.26 -21.25 -9.16
CA GLU A 396 -26.17 -21.03 -10.29
C GLU A 396 -27.58 -20.69 -9.78
N HIS A 397 -28.26 -19.80 -10.49
CA HIS A 397 -29.55 -19.24 -10.15
C HIS A 397 -30.57 -20.31 -9.70
N ALA A 398 -30.82 -20.39 -8.39
CA ALA A 398 -32.14 -20.78 -7.93
C ALA A 398 -33.09 -19.67 -8.37
N GLN A 399 -33.94 -20.02 -9.34
CA GLN A 399 -35.03 -19.25 -9.93
C GLN A 399 -35.58 -18.14 -9.02
N SER A 400 -35.56 -16.91 -9.54
CA SER A 400 -36.60 -15.87 -9.37
C SER A 400 -37.42 -15.87 -8.07
N GLY A 401 -36.77 -15.97 -6.92
CA GLY A 401 -37.25 -15.38 -5.69
C GLY A 401 -36.50 -14.07 -5.53
N LYS A 402 -37.21 -12.93 -5.40
CA LYS A 402 -36.60 -11.67 -4.97
C LYS A 402 -35.78 -11.94 -3.69
N ILE A 403 -34.48 -12.18 -3.81
CA ILE A 403 -33.56 -12.06 -2.68
C ILE A 403 -33.41 -10.57 -2.48
N SER A 404 -34.41 -10.01 -1.80
CA SER A 404 -34.27 -8.76 -1.09
C SER A 404 -33.09 -8.97 -0.15
N VAL A 405 -31.92 -8.46 -0.53
CA VAL A 405 -30.90 -8.09 0.44
C VAL A 405 -31.55 -6.99 1.26
N LYS A 406 -32.33 -7.36 2.27
CA LYS A 406 -32.62 -6.47 3.37
C LYS A 406 -31.25 -6.18 3.96
N CYS A 407 -30.68 -5.02 3.64
CA CYS A 407 -29.74 -4.36 4.51
C CYS A 407 -30.36 -4.47 5.91
N LYS A 408 -29.78 -5.31 6.77
CA LYS A 408 -30.32 -5.54 8.10
C LYS A 408 -30.22 -4.19 8.79
N LYS A 409 -31.35 -3.47 8.89
CA LYS A 409 -31.47 -2.33 9.78
C LYS A 409 -31.09 -2.85 11.16
N PHE A 410 -29.87 -2.58 11.59
CA PHE A 410 -29.39 -3.02 12.89
C PHE A 410 -30.34 -2.45 13.93
N HIS A 411 -30.87 -3.31 14.79
CA HIS A 411 -31.69 -2.83 15.89
C HIS A 411 -30.83 -1.92 16.78
N PHE A 412 -31.43 -0.86 17.34
CA PHE A 412 -30.73 0.06 18.25
C PHE A 412 -29.93 -0.68 19.32
N LYS A 413 -30.44 -1.82 19.81
CA LYS A 413 -29.76 -2.70 20.78
C LYS A 413 -28.49 -3.38 20.23
N GLN A 414 -28.43 -3.70 18.94
CA GLN A 414 -27.24 -4.25 18.28
C GLN A 414 -26.21 -3.15 18.01
N ILE A 415 -26.65 -1.97 17.57
CA ILE A 415 -25.79 -0.78 17.42
C ILE A 415 -25.21 -0.40 18.78
N ALA A 416 -26.03 -0.32 19.83
CA ALA A 416 -25.59 -0.03 21.19
C ALA A 416 -24.60 -1.09 21.71
N ARG A 417 -24.81 -2.38 21.41
CA ARG A 417 -23.85 -3.43 21.76
C ARG A 417 -22.54 -3.29 21.00
N ALA A 418 -22.59 -2.98 19.70
CA ALA A 418 -21.40 -2.73 18.89
C ALA A 418 -20.64 -1.50 19.38
N VAL A 419 -21.34 -0.40 19.68
CA VAL A 419 -20.79 0.83 20.28
C VAL A 419 -20.18 0.56 21.65
N CYS A 420 -20.86 -0.18 22.53
CA CYS A 420 -20.30 -0.56 23.84
C CYS A 420 -19.06 -1.46 23.68
N LEU A 421 -19.04 -2.34 22.67
CA LEU A 421 -17.91 -3.19 22.37
C LEU A 421 -16.73 -2.37 21.81
N THR A 422 -16.95 -1.46 20.86
CA THR A 422 -15.92 -0.55 20.35
C THR A 422 -15.43 0.40 21.43
N ILE A 423 -16.28 0.93 22.30
CA ILE A 423 -15.86 1.74 23.46
C ILE A 423 -15.01 0.90 24.42
N ARG A 424 -15.37 -0.36 24.69
CA ARG A 424 -14.53 -1.24 25.52
C ARG A 424 -13.17 -1.52 24.88
N PHE A 425 -13.14 -1.79 23.58
CA PHE A 425 -11.87 -2.00 22.85
C PHE A 425 -11.04 -0.73 22.76
N TYR A 426 -11.68 0.42 22.52
CA TYR A 426 -11.04 1.72 22.49
C TYR A 426 -10.44 2.08 23.85
N ARG A 427 -11.19 1.90 24.94
CA ARG A 427 -10.68 2.06 26.31
C ARG A 427 -9.55 1.09 26.62
N ALA A 428 -9.67 -0.18 26.25
CA ALA A 428 -8.62 -1.16 26.47
C ALA A 428 -7.35 -0.86 25.65
N ALA A 429 -7.49 -0.30 24.45
CA ALA A 429 -6.37 0.14 23.62
C ALA A 429 -5.72 1.41 24.16
N LEU A 430 -6.51 2.40 24.59
CA LEU A 430 -6.03 3.63 25.24
C LEU A 430 -5.26 3.35 26.52
N LEU A 431 -5.76 2.46 27.39
CA LEU A 431 -5.11 2.10 28.66
C LEU A 431 -3.75 1.40 28.47
N ARG A 432 -3.47 0.86 27.27
CA ARG A 432 -2.18 0.22 26.95
C ARG A 432 -1.17 1.19 26.33
N ARG A 433 -1.57 2.44 26.05
CA ARG A 433 -0.70 3.48 25.51
C ARG A 433 -0.08 4.27 26.66
N ILE A 434 1.14 4.75 26.42
CA ILE A 434 1.84 5.65 27.34
C ILE A 434 1.04 6.95 27.42
N LYS A 435 0.79 7.45 28.64
CA LYS A 435 0.15 8.74 28.85
C LYS A 435 1.10 9.85 28.40
N ALA A 436 0.59 10.81 27.65
CA ALA A 436 1.32 11.99 27.24
C ALA A 436 0.49 13.23 27.60
N THR A 437 1.13 14.22 28.19
CA THR A 437 0.48 15.47 28.59
C THR A 437 1.08 16.60 27.77
N VAL A 438 0.22 17.36 27.09
CA VAL A 438 0.58 18.52 26.29
C VAL A 438 0.13 19.76 27.03
N LEU A 439 1.05 20.59 27.47
CA LEU A 439 0.76 21.88 28.09
C LEU A 439 0.98 22.99 27.07
N TYR A 440 0.11 24.00 27.09
CA TYR A 440 0.30 25.19 26.27
C TYR A 440 0.20 26.48 27.05
N ALA A 441 1.01 27.46 26.63
CA ALA A 441 0.89 28.86 27.00
C ALA A 441 0.78 29.72 25.74
N THR A 442 -0.18 30.64 25.72
CA THR A 442 -0.47 31.45 24.54
C THR A 442 -1.08 32.80 24.89
N GLU A 443 -0.61 33.83 24.20
CA GLU A 443 -1.18 35.19 24.29
C GLU A 443 -2.29 35.39 23.23
N THR A 444 -2.08 34.84 22.03
CA THR A 444 -2.89 35.11 20.82
C THR A 444 -3.58 33.86 20.25
N GLY A 445 -3.53 32.72 20.95
CA GLY A 445 -4.20 31.46 20.55
C GLY A 445 -3.41 30.58 19.56
N LYS A 446 -2.27 31.05 19.04
CA LYS A 446 -1.47 30.26 18.07
C LYS A 446 -0.87 29.01 18.69
N SER A 447 -0.28 29.13 19.88
CA SER A 447 0.35 27.99 20.58
C SER A 447 -0.68 26.96 21.04
N GLU A 448 -1.86 27.42 21.46
CA GLU A 448 -3.02 26.54 21.73
C GLU A 448 -3.41 25.74 20.49
N THR A 449 -3.50 26.39 19.32
CA THR A 449 -3.82 25.72 18.05
C THR A 449 -2.77 24.66 17.71
N TYR A 450 -1.48 24.97 17.91
CA TYR A 450 -0.41 24.00 17.72
C TYR A 450 -0.46 22.85 18.73
N ALA A 451 -0.77 23.12 19.99
CA ALA A 451 -0.91 22.11 21.05
C ALA A 451 -2.08 21.16 20.79
N LYS A 452 -3.22 21.67 20.32
CA LYS A 452 -4.38 20.87 19.90
C LYS A 452 -4.04 19.96 18.72
N ARG A 453 -3.39 20.51 17.67
CA ARG A 453 -2.90 19.70 16.53
C ARG A 453 -1.86 18.66 16.94
N LEU A 454 -0.93 19.03 17.82
CA LEU A 454 0.07 18.11 18.36
C LEU A 454 -0.60 16.96 19.11
N THR A 455 -1.63 17.26 19.90
CA THR A 455 -2.41 16.27 20.65
C THR A 455 -3.20 15.34 19.73
N GLU A 456 -3.80 15.86 18.66
CA GLU A 456 -4.45 15.03 17.62
C GLU A 456 -3.46 14.04 17.00
N ILE A 457 -2.25 14.50 16.65
CA ILE A 457 -1.19 13.66 16.08
C ILE A 457 -0.71 12.62 17.11
N PHE A 458 -0.46 13.05 18.35
CA PHE A 458 0.04 12.17 19.41
C PHE A 458 -0.99 11.12 19.83
N ASN A 459 -2.29 11.42 19.75
CA ASN A 459 -3.37 10.48 20.05
C ASN A 459 -3.42 9.26 19.11
N HIS A 460 -2.65 9.22 18.03
CA HIS A 460 -2.48 8.00 17.25
C HIS A 460 -1.60 6.94 17.94
N SER A 461 -0.65 7.36 18.79
CA SER A 461 0.36 6.47 19.41
C SER A 461 0.35 6.51 20.95
N PHE A 462 -0.05 7.63 21.54
CA PHE A 462 -0.11 7.91 22.96
C PHE A 462 -1.56 8.09 23.42
N ASN A 463 -1.78 8.07 24.73
CA ASN A 463 -3.00 8.60 25.33
C ASN A 463 -2.71 10.06 25.71
N ALA A 464 -2.94 10.97 24.76
CA ALA A 464 -2.50 12.35 24.85
C ALA A 464 -3.62 13.29 25.33
N THR A 465 -3.36 14.05 26.38
CA THR A 465 -4.26 15.07 26.93
C THR A 465 -3.64 16.45 26.83
N VAL A 466 -4.44 17.45 26.47
CA VAL A 466 -3.99 18.85 26.37
C VAL A 466 -4.57 19.68 27.49
N TYR A 467 -3.74 20.49 28.14
CA TYR A 467 -4.15 21.43 29.18
C TYR A 467 -3.55 22.81 28.91
N CYS A 468 -4.28 23.84 29.30
CA CYS A 468 -3.72 25.16 29.48
C CYS A 468 -2.78 25.12 30.70
N MET A 469 -1.66 25.83 30.66
CA MET A 469 -0.68 25.78 31.75
C MET A 469 -1.22 26.34 33.08
N ASP A 470 -2.06 27.36 33.05
CA ASP A 470 -2.76 27.94 34.20
C ASP A 470 -3.78 27.00 34.86
N GLU A 471 -4.33 26.06 34.10
CA GLU A 471 -5.29 25.05 34.55
C GLU A 471 -4.63 23.73 34.96
N PHE A 472 -3.32 23.58 34.74
CA PHE A 472 -2.60 22.35 35.03
C PHE A 472 -2.02 22.35 36.45
N ASP A 473 -2.34 21.30 37.20
CA ASP A 473 -1.84 21.10 38.56
C ASP A 473 -0.36 20.67 38.53
N ILE A 474 0.52 21.59 38.95
CA ILE A 474 1.98 21.40 38.99
C ILE A 474 2.38 20.19 39.85
N GLU A 475 1.59 19.83 40.87
CA GLU A 475 1.87 18.66 41.71
C GLU A 475 1.81 17.33 40.92
N GLN A 476 1.16 17.32 39.74
CA GLN A 476 1.06 16.16 38.86
C GLN A 476 2.28 15.98 37.95
N LEU A 477 3.13 17.00 37.77
CA LEU A 477 4.30 16.95 36.89
C LEU A 477 5.24 15.76 37.15
N PRO A 478 5.59 15.40 38.41
CA PRO A 478 6.46 14.25 38.68
C PRO A 478 5.85 12.89 38.30
N HIS A 479 4.53 12.84 38.08
CA HIS A 479 3.78 11.64 37.74
C HIS A 479 3.51 11.50 36.24
N GLU A 480 3.88 12.49 35.44
CA GLU A 480 3.73 12.47 33.99
C GLU A 480 4.79 11.59 33.33
N SER A 481 4.34 10.67 32.46
CA SER A 481 5.25 9.75 31.76
C SER A 481 5.92 10.39 30.54
N LEU A 482 5.26 11.38 29.93
CA LEU A 482 5.76 12.15 28.80
C LEU A 482 5.08 13.52 28.80
N LEU A 483 5.87 14.59 28.94
CA LEU A 483 5.39 15.96 28.94
C LEU A 483 5.86 16.69 27.69
N LEU A 484 4.95 17.39 27.01
CA LEU A 484 5.22 18.23 25.85
C LEU A 484 4.73 19.63 26.14
N ILE A 485 5.59 20.63 25.93
CA ILE A 485 5.27 22.02 26.22
C ILE A 485 5.25 22.82 24.91
N VAL A 486 4.16 23.54 24.67
CA VAL A 486 3.96 24.40 23.51
C VAL A 486 3.65 25.82 23.99
N ALA A 487 4.69 26.63 24.18
CA ALA A 487 4.56 28.01 24.62
C ALA A 487 4.93 28.98 23.49
N SER A 488 4.17 30.08 23.35
CA SER A 488 4.67 31.26 22.62
C SER A 488 5.62 32.04 23.51
N THR A 489 6.56 32.78 22.93
CA THR A 489 7.32 33.79 23.67
C THR A 489 7.02 35.17 23.09
N PHE A 490 7.17 36.21 23.91
CA PHE A 490 7.27 37.56 23.39
C PHE A 490 8.58 37.77 22.63
N GLY A 491 8.67 38.83 21.82
CA GLY A 491 9.87 39.14 21.03
C GLY A 491 11.14 39.38 21.85
N ASN A 492 11.00 39.58 23.17
CA ASN A 492 12.05 39.71 24.17
C ASN A 492 12.34 38.42 24.96
N GLY A 493 11.60 37.33 24.73
CA GLY A 493 11.81 36.02 25.37
C GLY A 493 10.93 35.74 26.59
N ASP A 494 10.07 36.68 27.01
CA ASP A 494 9.18 36.48 28.15
C ASP A 494 8.07 35.45 27.84
N ALA A 495 7.60 34.76 28.87
CA ALA A 495 6.50 33.81 28.78
C ALA A 495 5.14 34.52 28.70
N PRO A 496 4.12 33.90 28.09
CA PRO A 496 2.74 34.43 28.07
C PRO A 496 2.15 34.38 29.49
N GLU A 497 1.14 35.23 29.77
CA GLU A 497 0.53 35.35 31.11
C GLU A 497 0.05 34.00 31.67
N ASN A 498 -0.54 33.15 30.83
CA ASN A 498 -1.01 31.82 31.22
C ASN A 498 0.10 30.76 31.34
N GLY A 499 1.36 31.14 31.18
CA GLY A 499 2.55 30.29 31.33
C GLY A 499 3.56 30.79 32.36
N GLU A 500 3.20 31.81 33.15
CA GLU A 500 4.03 32.32 34.26
C GLU A 500 3.93 31.48 35.55
N VAL A 501 3.06 30.46 35.57
CA VAL A 501 2.69 29.65 36.73
C VAL A 501 3.68 28.50 36.98
#